data_AF-A0A7N2MV15-F1
#
_entry.id   AF-A0A7N2MV15-F1
#
_cell.length_a   1.000
_cell.length_b   1.000
_cell.length_c   1.000
_cell.angle_alpha   90.00
_cell.angle_beta   90.00
_cell.angle_gamma   90.00
#
_symmetry.space_group_name_H-M   'P 1'
#
loop_
_entity.id
_entity.type
_entity.pdbx_description
1 polymer ?
#
loop_
_entity_poly.entity_id
_entity_poly.type
_entity_poly.pdbx_seq_one_letter_code
_entity_poly.pdbx_strand_id
1 'polypeptide(L)'
;MSNLDGCDRFQRALMECHRKIPAGPAREAACKHLNRALAQCLVSLACPDESEAVRSLCSSGGTGLKRTQCQQAQLSLSLCLSSLQQQ
;
A
#
# COMPACT_ATOMS: atom_id res chain seq x y z
N MET A 1 -13.57 11.48 14.50
CA MET A 1 -14.52 10.94 13.50
C MET A 1 -13.77 9.89 12.68
N SER A 2 -14.06 8.63 13.01
CA SER A 2 -13.85 7.35 12.31
C SER A 2 -12.88 7.30 11.12
N ASN A 3 -11.63 6.88 11.38
CA ASN A 3 -10.68 6.33 10.39
C ASN A 3 -11.08 4.92 9.86
N LEU A 4 -12.25 4.40 10.26
CA LEU A 4 -12.74 3.06 9.91
C LEU A 4 -13.24 2.95 8.46
N ASP A 5 -13.54 4.05 7.79
CA ASP A 5 -14.00 4.07 6.38
C ASP A 5 -12.86 4.25 5.36
N GLY A 6 -11.60 4.35 5.79
CA GLY A 6 -10.51 4.88 4.95
C GLY A 6 -10.27 4.10 3.65
N CYS A 7 -10.34 2.77 3.71
CA CYS A 7 -10.05 1.89 2.58
C CYS A 7 -11.26 1.12 2.04
N ASP A 8 -12.42 1.31 2.66
CA ASP A 8 -13.66 0.58 2.38
C ASP A 8 -14.08 0.67 0.92
N ARG A 9 -13.93 1.85 0.30
CA ARG A 9 -14.22 2.05 -1.12
C ARG A 9 -13.40 1.13 -2.03
N PHE A 10 -12.12 0.93 -1.70
CA PHE A 10 -11.23 0.08 -2.50
C PHE A 10 -11.51 -1.40 -2.25
N GLN A 11 -11.84 -1.77 -1.00
CA GLN A 11 -12.25 -3.12 -0.65
C GLN A 11 -13.55 -3.50 -1.38
N ARG A 12 -14.57 -2.65 -1.36
CA ARG A 12 -15.84 -2.89 -2.06
C ARG A 12 -15.65 -3.00 -3.58
N ALA A 13 -14.86 -2.10 -4.17
CA ALA A 13 -14.54 -2.16 -5.59
C ALA A 13 -13.80 -3.45 -5.96
N LEU A 14 -12.82 -3.89 -5.15
CA LEU A 14 -12.08 -5.12 -5.37
C LEU A 14 -12.99 -6.35 -5.26
N MET A 15 -13.87 -6.40 -4.26
CA MET A 15 -14.86 -7.48 -4.11
C MET A 15 -15.79 -7.56 -5.32
N GLU A 16 -16.27 -6.42 -5.82
CA GLU A 16 -17.11 -6.39 -7.02
C GLU A 16 -16.36 -6.84 -8.28
N CYS A 17 -15.07 -6.50 -8.39
CA CYS A 17 -14.21 -7.00 -9.47
C CYS A 17 -14.07 -8.54 -9.41
N HIS A 18 -13.80 -9.09 -8.23
CA HIS A 18 -13.72 -10.54 -8.01
C HIS A 18 -15.06 -11.26 -8.23
N ARG A 19 -16.19 -10.59 -7.98
CA ARG A 19 -17.53 -11.13 -8.26
C ARG A 19 -17.79 -11.24 -9.77
N LYS A 20 -17.32 -10.27 -10.55
CA LYS A 20 -17.51 -10.24 -12.02
C LYS A 20 -16.54 -11.13 -12.78
N ILE A 21 -15.34 -11.36 -12.24
CA ILE A 21 -14.25 -12.03 -12.95
C ILE A 21 -13.85 -13.30 -12.19
N PRO A 22 -14.04 -14.50 -12.78
CA PRO A 22 -13.67 -15.76 -12.17
C PRO A 22 -12.19 -15.83 -11.77
N ALA A 23 -11.86 -16.66 -10.78
CA ALA A 23 -10.49 -16.84 -10.33
C ALA A 23 -9.54 -17.31 -11.46
N GLY A 24 -8.35 -16.72 -11.51
CA GLY A 24 -7.31 -17.05 -12.48
C GLY A 24 -6.49 -15.82 -12.91
N PRO A 25 -5.53 -15.98 -13.84
CA PRO A 25 -4.64 -14.91 -14.27
C PRO A 25 -5.37 -13.67 -14.83
N ALA A 26 -6.51 -13.89 -15.49
CA ALA A 26 -7.34 -12.80 -16.03
C ALA A 26 -7.89 -11.88 -14.92
N ARG A 27 -8.32 -12.44 -13.79
CA ARG A 27 -8.77 -11.67 -12.62
C ARG A 27 -7.64 -10.90 -11.98
N GLU A 28 -6.47 -11.53 -11.82
CA GLU A 28 -5.30 -10.87 -11.27
C GLU A 28 -4.92 -9.64 -12.11
N ALA A 29 -4.87 -9.79 -13.43
CA ALA A 29 -4.58 -8.68 -14.34
C ALA A 29 -5.66 -7.59 -14.26
N ALA A 30 -6.94 -7.96 -14.35
CA ALA A 30 -8.05 -7.01 -14.38
C ALA A 30 -8.22 -6.25 -13.05
N CYS A 31 -8.08 -6.93 -11.91
CA CYS A 31 -8.29 -6.35 -10.58
C CYS A 31 -7.00 -5.82 -9.93
N LYS A 32 -5.82 -5.94 -10.60
CA LYS A 32 -4.50 -5.54 -10.07
C LYS A 32 -4.47 -4.13 -9.48
N HIS A 33 -5.08 -3.18 -10.19
CA HIS A 33 -5.06 -1.77 -9.79
C HIS A 33 -5.87 -1.52 -8.50
N LEU A 34 -7.01 -2.19 -8.34
CA LEU A 34 -7.82 -2.15 -7.12
C LEU A 34 -7.10 -2.81 -5.94
N ASN A 35 -6.46 -3.96 -6.19
CA ASN A 35 -5.67 -4.64 -5.18
C ASN A 35 -4.49 -3.76 -4.70
N ARG A 36 -3.78 -3.13 -5.65
CA ARG A 36 -2.70 -2.19 -5.33
C ARG A 36 -3.21 -0.99 -4.54
N ALA A 37 -4.33 -0.40 -4.95
CA ALA A 37 -4.91 0.77 -4.26
C ALA A 37 -5.36 0.43 -2.83
N LEU A 38 -5.99 -0.73 -2.64
CA LEU A 38 -6.37 -1.23 -1.33
C LEU A 38 -5.13 -1.45 -0.45
N ALA A 39 -4.11 -2.14 -0.96
CA ALA A 39 -2.87 -2.37 -0.22
C ALA A 39 -2.18 -1.06 0.18
N GLN A 40 -2.07 -0.10 -0.74
CA GLN A 40 -1.49 1.22 -0.45
C GLN A 40 -2.28 1.98 0.62
N CYS A 41 -3.61 1.90 0.57
CA CYS A 41 -4.47 2.52 1.57
C CYS A 41 -4.27 1.89 2.95
N LEU A 42 -4.29 0.55 3.04
CA LEU A 42 -4.10 -0.18 4.29
C LEU A 42 -2.73 0.11 4.92
N VAL A 43 -1.67 0.11 4.11
CA VAL A 43 -0.32 0.46 4.57
C VAL A 43 -0.27 1.90 5.09
N SER A 44 -0.97 2.83 4.45
CA SER A 44 -1.01 4.23 4.90
C SER A 44 -1.83 4.44 6.16
N LEU A 45 -2.82 3.59 6.43
CA LEU A 45 -3.55 3.59 7.70
C LEU A 45 -2.72 2.96 8.83
N ALA A 46 -1.99 1.88 8.52
CA ALA A 46 -1.21 1.13 9.49
C ALA A 46 0.07 1.86 9.93
N CYS A 47 0.81 2.43 8.97
CA CYS A 47 2.10 3.09 9.17
C CYS A 47 2.10 4.45 8.45
N PRO A 48 1.35 5.46 8.94
CA PRO A 48 1.11 6.70 8.21
C PRO A 48 2.39 7.46 7.90
N ASP A 49 3.26 7.65 8.90
CA ASP A 49 4.48 8.45 8.77
C ASP A 49 5.51 7.76 7.86
N GLU A 50 5.73 6.45 8.04
CA GLU A 50 6.64 5.68 7.20
C GLU A 50 6.14 5.56 5.77
N SER A 51 4.82 5.41 5.57
CA SER A 51 4.22 5.39 4.24
C SER A 51 4.39 6.72 3.51
N GLU A 52 4.28 7.85 4.22
CA GLU A 52 4.48 9.19 3.66
C GLU A 52 5.95 9.44 3.35
N ALA A 53 6.85 9.02 4.24
CA ALA A 53 8.29 9.09 4.00
C ALA A 53 8.67 8.33 2.72
N VAL A 54 8.15 7.12 2.51
CA VAL A 54 8.37 6.36 1.27
C VAL A 54 7.78 7.09 0.06
N ARG A 55 6.55 7.61 0.13
CA ARG A 55 5.95 8.37 -0.98
C ARG A 55 6.79 9.59 -1.38
N SER A 56 7.26 10.35 -0.40
CA SER A 56 8.06 11.56 -0.62
C SER A 56 9.45 11.22 -1.17
N LEU A 57 10.18 10.31 -0.51
CA LEU A 57 11.59 10.06 -0.77
C LEU A 57 11.84 9.11 -1.96
N CYS A 58 10.92 8.19 -2.25
CA CYS A 58 11.09 7.19 -3.30
C CYS A 58 10.43 7.55 -4.64
N SER A 59 9.82 8.74 -4.74
CA SER A 59 9.12 9.19 -5.95
C SER A 59 10.04 9.50 -7.15
N SER A 60 11.36 9.65 -6.93
CA SER A 60 12.33 9.95 -8.00
C SER A 60 13.67 9.24 -7.78
N GLY A 61 14.35 8.86 -8.88
CA GLY A 61 15.67 8.22 -8.85
C GLY A 61 16.81 9.08 -8.30
N GLY A 62 16.58 10.40 -8.19
CA GLY A 62 17.30 11.36 -7.36
C GLY A 62 18.83 11.34 -7.38
N THR A 63 19.41 12.05 -6.41
CA THR A 63 20.85 11.97 -6.10
C THR A 63 21.16 10.69 -5.33
N GLY A 64 22.45 10.37 -5.15
CA GLY A 64 22.86 9.26 -4.28
C GLY A 64 22.26 9.36 -2.87
N LEU A 65 22.23 10.57 -2.30
CA LEU A 65 21.60 10.84 -1.01
C LEU A 65 20.10 10.51 -1.00
N LYS A 66 19.33 10.92 -2.03
CA LYS A 66 17.90 10.59 -2.12
C LYS A 66 17.65 9.08 -2.19
N ARG A 67 18.52 8.34 -2.88
CA ARG A 67 18.43 6.86 -2.92
C ARG A 67 18.65 6.24 -1.54
N THR A 68 19.66 6.69 -0.79
CA THR A 68 19.89 6.23 0.59
C THR A 68 18.72 6.59 1.51
N GLN A 69 18.17 7.80 1.39
CA GLN A 69 16.98 8.21 2.15
C GLN A 69 15.75 7.35 1.83
N CYS A 70 15.52 7.05 0.55
CA CYS A 70 14.45 6.13 0.15
C CYS A 70 14.65 4.73 0.73
N GLN A 71 15.87 4.17 0.69
CA GLN A 71 16.17 2.87 1.30
C GLN A 71 15.90 2.87 2.80
N GLN A 72 16.30 3.93 3.51
CA GLN A 72 16.02 4.06 4.95
C GLN A 72 14.51 4.15 5.23
N ALA A 73 13.76 4.90 4.41
CA ALA A 73 12.31 4.98 4.55
C ALA A 73 11.62 3.61 4.31
N GLN A 74 12.08 2.85 3.31
CA GLN A 74 11.59 1.49 3.04
C GLN A 74 11.87 0.53 4.21
N LEU A 75 13.06 0.62 4.81
CA LEU A 75 13.39 -0.15 6.01
C LEU A 75 12.49 0.22 7.18
N SER A 76 12.30 1.52 7.45
CA SER A 76 11.41 2.01 8.52
C SER A 76 9.98 1.48 8.34
N LEU A 77 9.44 1.56 7.13
CA LEU A 77 8.11 1.03 6.82
C LEU A 77 8.02 -0.48 7.06
N SER A 78 9.06 -1.22 6.67
CA SER A 78 9.11 -2.67 6.86
C SER A 78 9.11 -3.05 8.35
N LEU A 79 9.83 -2.28 9.18
CA LEU A 79 9.84 -2.47 10.64
C LEU A 79 8.49 -2.17 11.27
N CYS A 80 7.84 -1.06 10.90
CA CYS A 80 6.50 -0.72 11.38
C CYS A 80 5.49 -1.84 11.06
N LEU A 81 5.44 -2.30 9.80
CA LEU A 81 4.55 -3.38 9.38
C LEU A 81 4.85 -4.70 10.13
N SER A 82 6.13 -5.03 10.32
CA SER A 82 6.53 -6.24 11.06
C SER A 82 6.11 -6.18 12.53
N SER A 83 6.22 -5.01 13.16
CA SER A 83 5.78 -4.80 14.55
C SER A 83 4.28 -5.02 14.70
N LEU A 84 3.47 -4.61 13.72
CA LEU A 84 2.02 -4.81 13.74
C LEU A 84 1.62 -6.27 13.51
N GLN A 85 2.44 -7.05 12.80
CA GLN A 85 2.17 -8.49 12.57
C GLN A 85 2.49 -9.37 13.77
N GLN A 86 3.32 -8.88 14.71
CA GLN A 86 3.72 -9.61 15.92
C GLN A 86 2.84 -9.29 17.14
N GLN A 87 1.85 -8.40 16.99
CA GLN A 87 0.84 -8.08 18.00
C GLN A 87 -0.39 -8.96 17.84
#